data_AF-A0AAE2RFT7-F1
#
_entry.id   AF-A0AAE2RFT7-F1
#
_cell.length_a   1.000
_cell.length_b   1.000
_cell.length_c   1.000
_cell.angle_alpha   90.00
_cell.angle_beta   90.00
_cell.angle_gamma   90.00
#
_symmetry.space_group_name_H-M   'P 1'
#
loop_
_entity.id
_entity.type
_entity.pdbx_description
1 polymer ?
#
loop_
_entity_poly.entity_id
_entity_poly.type
_entity_poly.pdbx_seq_one_letter_code
_entity_poly.pdbx_strand_id
1 'polypeptide(L)'
;MAKWPYNTTQWQKLRLAKLTAVPTCEPCGLRGQVTIAKAVDHVTPINAGGDPFPPLDGLASMCERCHNEKTAANDRKHRKPFARKVKGFDASGNPVDRSDAWHRGGGGSNRQNETAPGPTSQMGIYLVSEEQASEKNDEIGFS
;
A
#
# COMPACT_ATOMS: atom_id res chain seq x y z
N MET A 1 29.25 -2.67 12.33
CA MET A 1 29.23 -3.82 11.40
C MET A 1 27.79 -4.06 10.96
N ALA A 2 27.53 -4.26 9.66
CA ALA A 2 26.17 -4.59 9.21
C ALA A 2 25.72 -5.90 9.85
N LYS A 3 24.51 -5.90 10.43
CA LYS A 3 23.96 -7.06 11.15
C LYS A 3 23.72 -8.20 10.16
N TRP A 4 24.01 -9.44 10.56
CA TRP A 4 23.57 -10.63 9.82
C TRP A 4 22.05 -10.54 9.61
N PRO A 5 21.49 -10.85 8.42
CA PRO A 5 22.08 -11.45 7.20
C PRO A 5 22.54 -10.45 6.12
N TYR A 6 22.42 -9.13 6.37
CA TYR A 6 22.62 -8.09 5.34
C TYR A 6 24.07 -7.95 4.84
N ASN A 7 25.03 -8.49 5.59
CA ASN A 7 26.45 -8.50 5.26
C ASN A 7 26.89 -9.74 4.43
N THR A 8 25.99 -10.66 4.13
CA THR A 8 26.32 -11.90 3.42
C THR A 8 26.37 -11.70 1.91
N THR A 9 27.22 -12.46 1.22
CA THR A 9 27.27 -12.48 -0.26
C THR A 9 25.98 -13.02 -0.87
N GLN A 10 25.30 -13.93 -0.16
CA GLN A 10 23.99 -14.44 -0.54
C GLN A 10 22.95 -13.31 -0.60
N TRP A 11 22.90 -12.44 0.41
CA TRP A 11 22.02 -11.27 0.40
C TRP A 11 22.36 -10.30 -0.74
N GLN A 12 23.65 -10.05 -1.00
CA GLN A 12 24.06 -9.17 -2.09
C GLN A 12 23.59 -9.69 -3.46
N LYS A 13 23.73 -11.00 -3.72
CA LYS A 13 23.23 -11.63 -4.96
C LYS A 13 21.71 -11.54 -5.08
N LEU A 14 21.00 -11.86 -4.00
CA LEU A 14 19.54 -11.82 -3.95
C LEU A 14 19.02 -10.37 -4.13
N ARG A 15 19.68 -9.38 -3.52
CA ARG A 15 19.36 -7.96 -3.73
C ARG A 15 19.53 -7.55 -5.18
N LEU A 16 20.62 -7.96 -5.84
CA LEU A 16 20.84 -7.68 -7.25
C LEU A 16 19.77 -8.33 -8.11
N ALA A 17 19.46 -9.61 -7.89
CA ALA A 17 18.42 -10.34 -8.62
C ALA A 17 17.02 -9.68 -8.48
N LYS A 18 16.69 -9.17 -7.29
CA LYS A 18 15.42 -8.46 -7.07
C LYS A 18 15.38 -7.12 -7.80
N LEU A 19 16.48 -6.36 -7.78
CA LEU A 19 16.56 -5.07 -8.48
C LEU A 19 16.58 -5.22 -10.00
N THR A 20 17.15 -6.31 -10.54
CA THR A 20 17.09 -6.58 -11.98
C THR A 20 15.70 -7.02 -12.42
N ALA A 21 15.01 -7.82 -11.60
CA ALA A 21 13.64 -8.25 -11.89
C ALA A 21 12.61 -7.11 -11.74
N VAL A 22 12.73 -6.30 -10.69
CA VAL A 22 11.82 -5.19 -10.39
C VAL A 22 12.66 -3.94 -10.09
N PRO A 23 13.01 -3.13 -11.12
CA PRO A 23 13.84 -1.94 -10.96
C PRO A 23 13.08 -0.74 -10.38
N THR A 24 11.76 -0.84 -10.24
CA THR A 24 10.88 0.23 -9.76
C THR A 24 10.44 0.02 -8.31
N CYS A 25 10.15 1.11 -7.62
CA CYS A 25 9.60 1.12 -6.27
C CYS A 25 8.16 0.62 -6.27
N GLU A 26 7.90 -0.54 -5.67
CA GLU A 26 6.56 -1.15 -5.61
C GLU A 26 5.53 -0.24 -4.89
N PRO A 27 5.83 0.37 -3.72
CA PRO A 27 4.92 1.33 -3.09
C PRO A 27 4.60 2.56 -3.93
N CYS A 28 5.55 3.06 -4.72
CA CYS A 28 5.30 4.18 -5.62
C CYS A 28 4.42 3.74 -6.78
N GLY A 29 4.67 2.55 -7.35
CA GLY A 29 3.86 2.00 -8.44
C GLY A 29 2.39 1.88 -8.06
N LEU A 30 2.10 1.46 -6.83
CA LEU A 30 0.73 1.43 -6.30
C LEU A 30 0.08 2.82 -6.22
N ARG A 31 0.87 3.88 -5.99
CA ARG A 31 0.39 5.27 -6.00
C ARG A 31 0.29 5.86 -7.41
N GLY A 32 0.53 5.07 -8.46
CA GLY A 32 0.61 5.54 -9.85
C GLY A 32 1.89 6.33 -10.15
N GLN A 33 2.94 6.19 -9.34
CA GLN A 33 4.22 6.88 -9.51
C GLN A 33 5.32 5.89 -9.93
N VAL A 34 6.09 6.23 -10.96
CA VAL A 34 7.28 5.44 -11.34
C VAL A 34 8.50 6.06 -10.68
N THR A 35 9.16 5.30 -9.79
CA THR A 35 10.38 5.73 -9.11
C THR A 35 11.37 4.58 -9.11
N ILE A 36 12.65 4.85 -9.36
CA ILE A 36 13.71 3.83 -9.34
C ILE A 36 13.89 3.30 -7.91
N ALA A 37 13.96 1.97 -7.76
CA ALA A 37 14.29 1.33 -6.51
C ALA A 37 15.80 1.38 -6.24
N LYS A 38 16.17 1.77 -5.01
CA LYS A 38 17.56 1.79 -4.53
C LYS A 38 17.80 0.80 -3.40
N ALA A 39 16.76 0.44 -2.68
CA ALA A 39 16.80 -0.46 -1.55
C ALA A 39 15.90 -1.67 -1.81
N VAL A 40 16.27 -2.79 -1.21
CA VAL A 40 15.45 -4.01 -1.17
C VAL A 40 15.24 -4.31 0.30
N ASP A 41 14.00 -4.53 0.69
CA ASP A 41 13.61 -4.78 2.07
C ASP A 41 12.72 -6.02 2.16
N HIS A 42 12.77 -6.73 3.28
CA HIS A 42 11.94 -7.91 3.51
C HIS A 42 10.47 -7.50 3.67
N VAL A 43 9.56 -8.22 3.01
CA VAL A 43 8.11 -8.04 3.20
C VAL A 43 7.72 -8.40 4.63
N THR A 44 8.18 -9.57 5.08
CA THR A 44 8.09 -10.00 6.48
C THR A 44 9.42 -9.71 7.17
N PRO A 45 9.47 -8.83 8.19
CA PRO A 45 10.72 -8.52 8.87
C PRO A 45 11.35 -9.77 9.49
N ILE A 46 12.68 -9.87 9.45
CA ILE A 46 13.42 -10.97 10.09
C ILE A 46 13.14 -11.02 11.60
N ASN A 47 13.03 -9.85 12.25
CA ASN A 47 12.69 -9.75 13.66
C ASN A 47 11.29 -10.32 14.00
N ALA A 48 10.41 -10.47 13.00
CA ALA A 48 9.09 -11.06 13.14
C ALA A 48 9.06 -12.55 12.71
N GLY A 49 10.22 -13.19 12.55
CA GLY A 49 10.33 -14.59 12.12
C GLY A 49 10.33 -14.80 10.61
N GLY A 50 10.56 -13.75 9.82
CA GLY A 50 10.74 -13.88 8.37
C GLY A 50 12.02 -14.64 8.01
N ASP A 51 11.98 -15.35 6.89
CA ASP A 51 13.16 -16.00 6.31
C ASP A 51 14.24 -14.94 5.97
N PRO A 52 15.50 -15.12 6.39
CA PRO A 52 16.63 -14.30 5.96
C PRO A 52 16.81 -14.23 4.44
N PHE A 53 16.54 -15.33 3.72
CA PHE A 53 16.75 -15.47 2.28
C PHE A 53 15.50 -15.96 1.54
N PRO A 54 14.41 -15.16 1.55
CA PRO A 54 13.17 -15.58 0.93
C PRO A 54 13.28 -15.52 -0.62
N PRO A 55 12.34 -16.16 -1.33
CA PRO A 55 12.15 -15.95 -2.76
C PRO A 55 11.85 -14.47 -3.10
N LEU A 56 11.90 -14.12 -4.40
CA LEU A 56 11.83 -12.73 -4.87
C LEU A 56 10.52 -12.00 -4.51
N ASP A 57 9.45 -12.75 -4.26
CA ASP A 57 8.14 -12.29 -3.80
C ASP A 57 8.12 -11.93 -2.30
N GLY A 58 8.99 -12.53 -1.49
CA GLY A 58 9.21 -12.17 -0.08
C GLY A 58 10.00 -10.88 0.13
N LEU A 59 10.43 -10.23 -0.96
CA LEU A 59 11.23 -9.02 -0.98
C LEU A 59 10.48 -7.91 -1.71
N ALA A 60 10.66 -6.67 -1.25
CA ALA A 60 10.08 -5.50 -1.87
C ALA A 60 11.17 -4.55 -2.35
N SER A 61 11.11 -4.17 -3.63
CA SER A 61 11.95 -3.11 -4.20
C SER A 61 11.40 -1.74 -3.79
N MET A 62 12.21 -0.91 -3.16
CA MET A 62 11.79 0.40 -2.64
C MET A 62 12.76 1.53 -2.99
N CYS A 63 12.22 2.74 -3.17
CA CYS A 63 13.01 3.96 -3.19
C CYS A 63 13.42 4.34 -1.75
N GLU A 64 14.45 5.18 -1.63
CA GLU A 64 15.00 5.60 -0.34
C GLU A 64 13.96 6.27 0.56
N ARG A 65 13.07 7.09 -0.02
CA ARG A 65 11.98 7.73 0.73
C ARG A 65 11.02 6.71 1.33
N CYS A 66 10.51 5.77 0.53
CA CYS A 66 9.55 4.76 1.01
C CYS A 66 10.21 3.80 2.00
N HIS A 67 11.48 3.47 1.80
CA HIS A 67 12.27 2.68 2.75
C HIS A 67 12.39 3.40 4.11
N ASN A 68 12.79 4.68 4.11
CA ASN A 68 12.91 5.47 5.34
C ASN A 68 11.57 5.67 6.03
N GLU A 69 10.48 5.85 5.28
CA GLU A 69 9.11 5.90 5.83
C GLU A 69 8.75 4.60 6.57
N LYS A 70 9.04 3.44 5.97
CA LYS A 70 8.77 2.12 6.57
C LYS A 70 9.62 1.91 7.83
N THR A 71 10.91 2.22 7.79
CA THR A 71 11.81 2.12 8.94
C THR A 71 11.35 3.03 10.08
N ALA A 72 11.05 4.30 9.78
CA ALA A 72 10.53 5.26 10.76
C ALA A 72 9.15 4.85 11.31
N ALA A 73 8.37 4.06 10.58
CA ALA A 73 7.12 3.51 11.10
C ALA A 73 7.34 2.32 12.03
N ASN A 74 8.35 1.48 11.75
CA ASN A 74 8.73 0.34 12.59
C ASN A 74 9.43 0.75 13.88
N ASP A 75 10.27 1.80 13.86
CA ASP A 75 11.07 2.24 15.01
C ASP A 75 10.27 3.00 16.08
N ARG A 76 9.00 3.35 15.81
CA ARG A 76 8.13 4.07 16.75
C ARG A 76 7.75 3.17 17.94
N LYS A 77 8.30 3.48 19.12
CA LYS A 77 7.98 2.82 20.41
C LYS A 77 6.48 2.83 20.75
N HIS A 78 5.78 3.94 20.49
CA HIS A 78 4.34 4.10 20.75
C HIS A 78 3.55 4.18 19.44
N ARG A 79 3.58 3.12 18.64
CA ARG A 79 2.80 3.05 17.40
C ARG A 79 1.32 2.87 17.73
N LYS A 80 0.47 3.78 17.24
CA LYS A 80 -0.99 3.59 17.28
C LYS A 80 -1.36 2.34 16.49
N PRO A 81 -2.31 1.50 16.94
CA PRO A 81 -2.64 0.24 16.27
C PRO A 81 -3.11 0.42 14.82
N PHE A 82 -3.73 1.56 14.52
CA PHE A 82 -4.22 1.96 13.19
C PHE A 82 -3.20 2.77 12.36
N ALA A 83 -1.97 2.98 12.85
CA ALA A 83 -0.96 3.69 12.08
C ALA A 83 -0.39 2.80 10.97
N ARG A 84 -0.55 3.22 9.72
CA ARG A 84 0.02 2.56 8.53
C ARG A 84 1.54 2.64 8.52
N LYS A 85 2.18 1.58 8.04
CA LYS A 85 3.63 1.50 7.81
C LYS A 85 4.02 2.21 6.51
N VAL A 86 3.22 2.06 5.47
CA VAL A 86 3.40 2.75 4.18
C VAL A 86 2.27 3.77 4.04
N LYS A 87 2.64 5.03 3.81
CA LYS A 87 1.67 6.12 3.66
C LYS A 87 1.05 6.14 2.27
N GLY A 88 -0.08 6.81 2.12
CA GLY A 88 -0.73 7.07 0.83
C GLY A 88 -1.82 6.06 0.45
N PHE A 89 -2.44 6.34 -0.69
CA PHE A 89 -3.52 5.57 -1.30
C PHE A 89 -3.17 5.28 -2.77
N ASP A 90 -3.74 4.23 -3.33
CA ASP A 90 -3.64 3.88 -4.74
C ASP A 90 -4.61 4.71 -5.60
N ALA A 91 -4.56 4.51 -6.92
CA ALA A 91 -5.46 5.19 -7.87
C ALA A 91 -6.95 4.87 -7.64
N SER A 92 -7.24 3.74 -6.98
CA SER A 92 -8.59 3.29 -6.64
C SER A 92 -9.05 3.81 -5.26
N GLY A 93 -8.21 4.57 -4.55
CA GLY A 93 -8.50 5.10 -3.22
C GLY A 93 -8.22 4.13 -2.07
N ASN A 94 -7.64 2.96 -2.30
CA ASN A 94 -7.29 2.01 -1.25
C ASN A 94 -5.95 2.36 -0.59
N PRO A 95 -5.75 2.09 0.71
CA PRO A 95 -4.46 2.26 1.36
C PRO A 95 -3.36 1.40 0.70
N VAL A 96 -2.19 1.98 0.46
CA VAL A 96 -1.03 1.27 -0.13
C VAL A 96 -0.48 0.18 0.81
N ASP A 97 -0.64 0.37 2.12
CA ASP A 97 -0.23 -0.62 3.11
C ASP A 97 -1.18 -1.83 3.10
N ARG A 98 -0.70 -2.96 2.56
CA ARG A 98 -1.44 -4.24 2.54
C ARG A 98 -1.82 -4.76 3.92
N SER A 99 -1.12 -4.32 4.98
CA SER A 99 -1.42 -4.72 6.36
C SER A 99 -2.48 -3.85 7.04
N ASP A 100 -3.05 -2.88 6.33
CA ASP A 100 -4.15 -2.05 6.82
C ASP A 100 -5.44 -2.88 7.02
N ALA A 101 -6.22 -2.54 8.05
CA ALA A 101 -7.50 -3.18 8.36
C ALA A 101 -8.51 -3.05 7.21
N TRP A 102 -8.38 -2.00 6.39
CA TRP A 102 -9.15 -1.81 5.16
C TRP A 102 -9.14 -3.04 4.24
N HIS A 103 -7.98 -3.72 4.11
CA HIS A 103 -7.82 -4.90 3.25
C HIS A 103 -8.41 -6.19 3.84
N ARG A 104 -8.83 -6.19 5.11
CA ARG A 104 -9.49 -7.32 5.78
C ARG A 104 -10.98 -7.10 6.04
N GLY A 105 -11.60 -6.13 5.37
CA GLY A 105 -13.00 -5.77 5.58
C GLY A 105 -13.25 -4.96 6.85
N GLY A 106 -12.19 -4.52 7.55
CA GLY A 106 -12.28 -3.64 8.71
C GLY A 106 -12.27 -2.17 8.29
N GLY A 107 -13.37 -1.70 7.70
CA GLY A 107 -13.62 -0.26 7.56
C GLY A 107 -13.85 0.40 8.93
N GLY A 108 -13.72 1.73 9.02
CA GLY A 108 -14.01 2.44 10.27
C GLY A 108 -15.45 2.19 10.71
N SER A 109 -15.64 1.62 11.90
CA SER A 109 -16.96 1.46 12.51
C SER A 109 -17.49 2.83 12.93
N ASN A 110 -18.58 3.30 12.32
CA ASN A 110 -19.39 4.36 12.91
C ASN A 110 -20.40 3.71 13.88
N ARG A 111 -20.83 4.43 14.93
CA ARG A 111 -21.82 3.99 15.95
C ARG A 111 -23.17 3.49 15.40
N GLN A 112 -23.37 3.61 14.09
CA GLN A 112 -24.64 3.44 13.40
C GLN A 112 -24.67 2.18 12.53
N ASN A 113 -23.53 1.54 12.26
CA ASN A 113 -23.48 0.36 11.39
C ASN A 113 -22.33 -0.58 11.77
N GLU A 114 -22.68 -1.84 11.99
CA GLU A 114 -21.79 -2.96 12.24
C GLU A 114 -20.84 -3.11 11.02
N THR A 115 -19.54 -2.92 11.22
CA THR A 115 -18.43 -3.31 10.33
C THR A 115 -18.74 -3.28 8.82
N ALA A 116 -18.68 -2.10 8.18
CA ALA A 116 -18.82 -2.01 6.74
C ALA A 116 -17.64 -2.72 6.04
N PRO A 117 -17.89 -3.73 5.17
CA PRO A 117 -16.82 -4.36 4.42
C PRO A 117 -16.26 -3.38 3.40
N GLY A 118 -14.95 -3.09 3.45
CA GLY A 118 -14.22 -2.68 2.26
C GLY A 118 -14.21 -3.88 1.30
N PRO A 119 -14.75 -3.77 0.08
CA PRO A 119 -14.16 -2.95 -0.98
C PRO A 119 -15.19 -2.12 -1.77
N THR A 120 -14.74 -1.04 -2.41
CA THR A 120 -15.39 -0.57 -3.65
C THR A 120 -15.15 -1.68 -4.70
N SER A 121 -16.01 -2.70 -4.73
CA SER A 121 -15.96 -3.71 -5.78
C SER A 121 -16.18 -3.01 -7.13
N GLN A 122 -15.34 -3.36 -8.10
CA GLN A 122 -15.42 -3.10 -9.54
C GLN A 122 -16.45 -2.03 -9.93
N MET A 123 -15.98 -0.82 -10.30
CA MET A 123 -16.85 0.22 -10.84
C MET A 123 -17.70 -0.37 -11.97
N GLY A 124 -19.00 -0.56 -11.69
CA GLY A 124 -19.96 -0.92 -12.71
C GLY A 124 -20.02 0.22 -13.71
N ILE A 125 -19.80 -0.08 -14.99
CA ILE A 125 -20.08 0.88 -16.06
C ILE A 125 -21.60 0.96 -16.14
N TYR A 126 -22.18 2.00 -15.54
CA TYR A 126 -23.59 2.33 -15.74
C TYR A 126 -23.68 3.09 -17.07
N LEU A 127 -24.06 2.38 -18.13
CA LEU A 127 -24.48 3.03 -19.37
C LEU A 127 -25.80 3.77 -19.07
N VAL A 128 -25.73 5.09 -18.99
CA VAL A 128 -26.92 5.93 -18.93
C VAL A 128 -27.49 5.99 -20.34
N SER A 129 -28.58 5.27 -20.59
CA SER A 129 -29.37 5.42 -21.81
C SER A 129 -30.01 6.82 -21.84
N GLU A 130 -30.02 7.47 -23.00
CA GLU A 130 -30.41 8.88 -23.24
C GLU A 130 -31.88 9.24 -22.90
N GLU A 131 -32.68 8.31 -22.37
CA GLU A 131 -34.13 8.45 -22.27
C GLU A 131 -34.61 9.22 -21.01
N GLN A 132 -33.71 9.70 -20.16
CA GLN A 132 -34.06 10.39 -18.89
C GLN A 132 -33.70 11.88 -18.86
N ALA A 133 -33.60 12.52 -20.03
CA ALA A 133 -33.50 13.97 -20.14
C ALA A 133 -34.87 14.59 -20.47
N SER A 134 -35.87 14.45 -19.59
CA SER A 134 -37.09 15.26 -19.69
C SER A 134 -37.59 15.73 -18.31
N GLU A 135 -37.47 17.05 -18.13
CA GLU A 135 -38.38 17.94 -17.41
C GLU A 135 -38.46 17.82 -15.89
N LYS A 136 -37.85 18.81 -15.21
CA LYS A 136 -38.52 19.76 -14.30
C LYS A 136 -37.53 20.83 -13.84
N ASN A 137 -37.65 22.03 -14.42
CA ASN A 137 -37.09 23.25 -13.85
C ASN A 137 -38.06 23.73 -12.77
N ASP A 138 -37.84 23.35 -11.52
CA ASP A 138 -38.50 23.98 -10.38
C ASP A 138 -37.54 25.03 -9.79
N GLU A 139 -38.03 26.27 -9.81
CA GLU A 139 -37.40 27.47 -9.25
C GLU A 139 -36.95 27.24 -7.80
N ILE A 140 -35.68 27.51 -7.52
CA ILE A 140 -35.19 27.78 -6.17
C ILE A 140 -34.47 29.12 -6.19
N GLY A 141 -35.23 30.18 -5.96
CA GLY A 141 -34.73 31.51 -5.66
C GLY A 141 -34.03 31.52 -4.30
N PHE A 142 -32.79 31.99 -4.29
CA PHE A 142 -32.04 32.31 -3.08
C PHE A 142 -32.21 33.81 -2.82
N SER A 143 -32.96 34.18 -1.77
CA SER A 143 -32.99 35.54 -1.22
C SER A 143 -31.83 35.77 -0.27
#